data_AF-A0AAD8A420-F1
#
_entry.id   AF-A0AAD8A420-F1
#
_cell.length_a   1.000
_cell.length_b   1.000
_cell.length_c   1.000
_cell.angle_alpha   90.00
_cell.angle_beta   90.00
_cell.angle_gamma   90.00
#
_symmetry.space_group_name_H-M   'P 1'
#
loop_
_entity.id
_entity.type
_entity.pdbx_description
1 polymer ?
#
loop_
_entity_poly.entity_id
_entity_poly.type
_entity_poly.pdbx_seq_one_letter_code
_entity_poly.pdbx_strand_id
1 'polypeptide(L)'
;MASLTKEQLEKIEANRQLAIQRRNERLKVNNNSPNMSSIQCSSTATLQKPVINKFYTSNISASSMLPVAKHNKFNASKKVSNKPKQIVTGNCKLISKERFSVNVSYHAQLIDVFKSIPSRAYDPNEKTWNFSLSDYSTVMKKIRDLREEVSISELPTLLLRLFSQKSQTPQNPEAIDLSRIDQILLDALMPFQRDGICFGISKNGRCLLADDMGLGKTIQDFGHCSLLCTKTGLC
;
A
#
# COMPACT_ATOMS: atom_id res chain seq x y z
N MET A 1 7.96 -53.75 11.16
CA MET A 1 8.35 -52.67 12.09
C MET A 1 9.87 -52.65 12.18
N ALA A 2 10.57 -51.74 11.49
CA ALA A 2 12.01 -51.59 11.67
C ALA A 2 12.26 -50.68 12.89
N SER A 3 12.79 -51.23 13.97
CA SER A 3 13.20 -50.43 15.14
C SER A 3 14.44 -49.62 14.80
N LEU A 4 14.44 -48.33 15.18
CA LEU A 4 15.62 -47.49 15.06
C LEU A 4 16.78 -48.10 15.87
N THR A 5 17.97 -48.09 15.28
CA THR A 5 19.18 -48.55 15.96
C THR A 5 19.51 -47.64 17.15
N LYS A 6 20.15 -48.18 18.19
CA LYS A 6 20.49 -47.44 19.41
C LYS A 6 21.27 -46.14 19.10
N GLU A 7 22.20 -46.22 18.15
CA GLU A 7 23.01 -45.09 17.68
C GLU A 7 22.18 -43.99 16.98
N GLN A 8 21.14 -44.36 16.23
CA GLN A 8 20.23 -43.38 15.63
C GLN A 8 19.39 -42.67 16.70
N LEU A 9 18.94 -43.41 17.72
CA LEU A 9 18.19 -42.84 18.84
C LEU A 9 19.05 -41.82 19.62
N GLU A 10 20.30 -42.19 19.90
CA GLU A 10 21.29 -41.36 20.60
C GLU A 10 21.63 -40.09 19.80
N LYS A 11 21.77 -40.18 18.46
CA LYS A 11 21.94 -39.02 17.59
C LYS A 11 20.72 -38.09 17.58
N ILE A 12 19.50 -38.63 17.63
CA ILE A 12 18.26 -37.84 17.73
C ILE A 12 18.21 -37.10 19.07
N GLU A 13 18.54 -37.79 20.17
CA GLU A 13 18.54 -37.20 21.51
C GLU A 13 19.63 -36.14 21.69
N ALA A 14 20.85 -36.39 21.23
CA ALA A 14 21.94 -35.42 21.26
C ALA A 14 21.58 -34.14 20.47
N ASN A 15 21.02 -34.27 19.26
CA ASN A 15 20.55 -33.13 18.47
C ASN A 15 19.41 -32.36 19.17
N ARG A 16 18.49 -33.06 19.86
CA ARG A 16 17.43 -32.45 20.66
C ARG A 16 17.99 -31.65 21.83
N GLN A 17 18.99 -32.19 22.56
CA GLN A 17 19.65 -31.50 23.66
C GLN A 17 20.40 -30.25 23.18
N LEU A 18 21.18 -30.34 22.08
CA LEU A 18 21.88 -29.22 21.47
C LEU A 18 20.93 -28.09 21.03
N ALA A 19 19.75 -28.42 20.49
CA ALA A 19 18.74 -27.43 20.12
C ALA A 19 18.16 -26.70 21.34
N ILE A 20 17.89 -27.41 22.43
CA ILE A 20 17.40 -26.85 23.71
C ILE A 20 18.46 -25.92 24.31
N GLN A 21 19.73 -26.36 24.34
CA GLN A 21 20.83 -25.56 24.86
C GLN A 21 21.00 -24.23 24.10
N ARG A 22 21.07 -24.28 22.76
CA ARG A 22 21.16 -23.07 21.90
C ARG A 22 20.00 -22.10 22.10
N ARG A 23 18.78 -22.62 22.36
CA ARG A 23 17.61 -21.79 22.70
C ARG A 23 17.78 -21.09 24.05
N ASN A 24 18.22 -21.82 25.07
CA ASN A 24 18.46 -21.28 26.41
C ASN A 24 19.60 -20.26 26.44
N GLU A 25 20.65 -20.45 25.63
CA GLU A 25 21.75 -19.49 25.47
C GLU A 25 21.26 -18.16 24.85
N ARG A 26 20.46 -18.23 23.77
CA ARG A 26 19.83 -17.03 23.17
C ARG A 26 18.94 -16.27 24.15
N LEU A 27 18.18 -16.99 24.98
CA LEU A 27 17.34 -16.39 26.02
C LEU A 27 18.16 -15.72 27.14
N LYS A 28 19.33 -16.30 27.51
CA LYS A 28 20.24 -15.70 28.50
C LYS A 28 20.91 -14.42 27.98
N VAL A 29 21.30 -14.36 26.70
CA VAL A 29 21.88 -13.17 26.08
C VAL A 29 20.92 -11.97 26.11
N ASN A 30 19.60 -12.21 26.05
CA ASN A 30 18.59 -11.15 26.08
C ASN A 30 18.39 -10.51 27.47
N ASN A 31 18.90 -11.13 28.55
CA ASN A 31 18.61 -10.69 29.92
C ASN A 31 19.78 -9.94 30.61
N ASN A 32 20.95 -9.81 29.96
CA ASN A 32 22.12 -9.14 30.53
C ASN A 32 22.70 -8.05 29.58
N SER A 33 22.01 -6.91 29.49
CA SER A 33 22.65 -5.61 29.20
C SER A 33 21.77 -4.44 29.66
N PRO A 34 22.35 -3.30 30.07
CA PRO A 34 21.59 -2.21 30.69
C PRO A 34 20.86 -1.31 29.68
N ASN A 35 19.90 -0.55 30.22
CA ASN A 35 19.03 0.36 29.49
C ASN A 35 19.77 1.63 29.02
N MET A 36 19.91 1.85 27.70
CA MET A 36 20.10 3.20 27.14
C MET A 36 19.67 3.33 25.67
N SER A 37 18.79 4.31 25.41
CA SER A 37 18.49 4.98 24.13
C SER A 37 18.38 4.17 22.83
N SER A 38 17.17 4.12 22.27
CA SER A 38 16.94 3.92 20.85
C SER A 38 17.51 5.08 20.01
N ILE A 39 18.45 4.80 19.10
CA ILE A 39 18.74 5.68 17.96
C ILE A 39 18.74 4.85 16.67
N GLN A 40 18.09 5.41 15.65
CA GLN A 40 17.89 4.83 14.33
C GLN A 40 19.22 4.76 13.56
N CYS A 41 19.39 3.72 12.74
CA CYS A 41 20.44 3.65 11.73
C CYS A 41 19.82 3.64 10.31
N SER A 42 19.65 4.84 9.76
CA SER A 42 19.37 5.07 8.35
C SER A 42 20.68 5.15 7.57
N SER A 43 20.80 4.37 6.49
CA SER A 43 21.95 4.43 5.60
C SER A 43 21.78 5.52 4.54
N THR A 44 22.52 6.63 4.68
CA THR A 44 22.76 7.59 3.59
C THR A 44 24.24 7.58 3.22
N ALA A 45 24.53 7.51 1.92
CA ALA A 45 25.86 7.74 1.37
C ALA A 45 25.92 9.16 0.78
N THR A 46 27.00 9.89 1.03
CA THR A 46 27.21 11.26 0.53
C THR A 46 28.49 11.35 -0.29
N LEU A 47 28.45 12.14 -1.37
CA LEU A 47 29.65 12.64 -2.05
C LEU A 47 29.39 14.03 -2.64
N GLN A 48 29.77 15.03 -1.84
CA GLN A 48 30.36 16.33 -2.18
C GLN A 48 29.55 17.41 -2.96
N LYS A 49 29.74 18.65 -2.51
CA LYS A 49 29.24 19.92 -3.08
C LYS A 49 30.32 20.58 -3.95
N PRO A 50 29.95 21.55 -4.81
CA PRO A 50 30.27 22.97 -4.48
C PRO A 50 29.01 23.88 -4.50
N VAL A 51 29.10 25.21 -4.39
CA VAL A 51 29.50 26.04 -3.21
C VAL A 51 29.13 27.53 -3.47
N ILE A 52 28.78 28.31 -2.42
CA ILE A 52 28.67 29.81 -2.42
C ILE A 52 27.49 30.41 -3.26
N ASN A 53 26.83 31.54 -2.93
CA ASN A 53 27.07 32.55 -1.88
C ASN A 53 25.78 33.06 -1.19
N LYS A 54 25.94 33.66 0.01
CA LYS A 54 24.93 34.55 0.63
C LYS A 54 25.20 35.99 0.18
N PHE A 55 24.17 36.81 -0.01
CA PHE A 55 24.30 38.26 0.13
C PHE A 55 23.12 38.87 0.90
N TYR A 56 23.45 39.84 1.75
CA TYR A 56 22.53 40.61 2.59
C TYR A 56 21.89 41.74 1.76
N THR A 57 20.66 42.13 2.09
CA THR A 57 20.25 43.55 2.08
C THR A 57 19.34 43.85 3.27
N SER A 58 19.66 44.92 3.98
CA SER A 58 18.94 45.43 5.15
C SER A 58 17.66 46.19 4.79
N ASN A 59 16.66 46.14 5.68
CA ASN A 59 15.48 46.97 5.59
C ASN A 59 15.82 48.45 5.87
N ILE A 60 15.56 49.33 4.90
CA ILE A 60 15.41 50.78 5.13
C ILE A 60 14.24 51.28 4.28
N SER A 61 13.23 51.86 4.94
CA SER A 61 12.34 52.87 4.34
C SER A 61 11.64 53.61 5.48
N ALA A 62 11.96 54.89 5.63
CA ALA A 62 11.35 55.77 6.60
C ALA A 62 9.98 56.27 6.13
N SER A 63 9.19 56.79 7.07
CA SER A 63 7.87 57.38 6.85
C SER A 63 7.90 58.59 5.92
N SER A 64 6.87 58.75 5.09
CA SER A 64 6.45 60.06 4.57
C SER A 64 4.95 60.10 4.30
N MET A 65 4.32 61.25 4.54
CA MET A 65 2.88 61.43 4.47
C MET A 65 2.37 61.85 3.07
N LEU A 66 1.04 61.76 2.92
CA LEU A 66 0.16 62.45 1.95
C LEU A 66 0.61 63.90 1.62
N PRO A 67 0.27 64.52 0.46
CA PRO A 67 -1.14 64.65 0.03
C PRO A 67 -1.47 64.85 -1.49
N VAL A 68 -2.75 65.18 -1.72
CA VAL A 68 -3.36 65.88 -2.89
C VAL A 68 -3.95 65.02 -4.02
N ALA A 69 -5.16 65.40 -4.41
CA ALA A 69 -6.03 64.75 -5.38
C ALA A 69 -5.72 65.10 -6.85
N LYS A 70 -6.26 64.28 -7.77
CA LYS A 70 -6.88 64.74 -9.02
C LYS A 70 -7.84 63.67 -9.58
N HIS A 71 -9.00 64.12 -10.04
CA HIS A 71 -9.91 63.28 -10.83
C HIS A 71 -9.26 62.89 -12.16
N ASN A 72 -9.51 61.66 -12.62
CA ASN A 72 -9.78 61.43 -14.04
C ASN A 72 -10.60 60.15 -14.24
N LYS A 73 -11.79 60.28 -14.85
CA LYS A 73 -12.59 59.17 -15.33
C LYS A 73 -12.06 58.76 -16.71
N PHE A 74 -11.42 57.59 -16.86
CA PHE A 74 -11.28 56.97 -18.19
C PHE A 74 -11.20 55.44 -18.14
N ASN A 75 -12.10 54.83 -18.92
CA ASN A 75 -12.09 53.50 -19.54
C ASN A 75 -11.61 52.29 -18.71
N ALA A 76 -12.59 51.43 -18.37
CA ALA A 76 -12.39 50.06 -17.93
C ALA A 76 -11.84 49.16 -19.07
N SER A 77 -10.56 49.33 -19.40
CA SER A 77 -9.84 48.34 -20.18
C SER A 77 -9.68 47.07 -19.34
N LYS A 78 -10.23 45.94 -19.82
CA LYS A 78 -10.01 44.63 -19.21
C LYS A 78 -8.51 44.35 -19.20
N LYS A 79 -7.87 44.47 -18.03
CA LYS A 79 -6.47 44.08 -17.85
C LYS A 79 -6.39 42.56 -18.03
N VAL A 80 -6.02 42.12 -19.25
CA VAL A 80 -5.49 40.77 -19.47
C VAL A 80 -4.20 40.69 -18.70
N SER A 81 -4.27 40.25 -17.45
CA SER A 81 -3.08 40.00 -16.65
C SER A 81 -2.41 38.75 -17.19
N ASN A 82 -1.38 38.92 -18.02
CA ASN A 82 -0.43 37.87 -18.36
C ASN A 82 0.35 37.46 -17.11
N LYS A 83 -0.32 36.71 -16.23
CA LYS A 83 0.33 35.88 -15.21
C LYS A 83 0.89 34.65 -15.94
N PRO A 84 2.06 34.13 -15.55
CA PRO A 84 2.52 32.85 -16.08
C PRO A 84 1.47 31.78 -15.78
N LYS A 85 1.10 30.95 -16.78
CA LYS A 85 0.23 29.78 -16.58
C LYS A 85 0.86 28.89 -15.50
N GLN A 86 0.33 28.91 -14.28
CA GLN A 86 0.74 27.98 -13.24
C GLN A 86 0.14 26.62 -13.57
N ILE A 87 0.99 25.66 -13.94
CA ILE A 87 0.57 24.27 -14.13
C ILE A 87 0.16 23.74 -12.75
N VAL A 88 -1.12 23.44 -12.58
CA VAL A 88 -1.66 22.87 -11.36
C VAL A 88 -1.23 21.40 -11.27
N THR A 89 -0.46 21.07 -10.25
CA THR A 89 -0.02 19.70 -10.00
C THR A 89 -0.95 18.98 -9.02
N GLY A 90 -1.09 17.66 -9.17
CA GLY A 90 -1.78 16.81 -8.20
C GLY A 90 -1.40 15.33 -8.30
N ASN A 91 -1.97 14.51 -7.42
CA ASN A 91 -1.72 13.07 -7.37
C ASN A 91 -3.00 12.25 -7.21
N CYS A 92 -2.99 11.05 -7.79
CA CYS A 92 -3.99 10.02 -7.53
C CYS A 92 -3.52 9.12 -6.37
N LYS A 93 -4.44 8.78 -5.46
CA LYS A 93 -4.22 7.84 -4.35
C LYS A 93 -5.33 6.79 -4.34
N LEU A 94 -5.01 5.56 -3.98
CA LEU A 94 -6.03 4.53 -3.78
C LEU A 94 -6.62 4.65 -2.37
N ILE A 95 -7.96 4.63 -2.23
CA ILE A 95 -8.65 4.65 -0.93
C ILE A 95 -9.10 3.24 -0.55
N SER A 96 -9.66 2.51 -1.52
CA SER A 96 -10.15 1.14 -1.32
C SER A 96 -9.87 0.30 -2.58
N LYS A 97 -10.22 -1.00 -2.55
CA LYS A 97 -10.13 -1.88 -3.72
C LYS A 97 -10.93 -1.37 -4.92
N GLU A 98 -11.91 -0.50 -4.70
CA GLU A 98 -12.88 -0.05 -5.70
C GLU A 98 -12.86 1.45 -5.93
N ARG A 99 -12.17 2.24 -5.09
CA ARG A 99 -12.18 3.71 -5.14
C ARG A 99 -10.80 4.33 -5.01
N PHE A 100 -10.57 5.39 -5.79
CA PHE A 100 -9.38 6.22 -5.74
C PHE A 100 -9.74 7.69 -5.54
N SER A 101 -8.88 8.47 -4.89
CA SER A 101 -8.96 9.92 -4.79
C SER A 101 -7.98 10.62 -5.70
N VAL A 102 -8.32 11.86 -6.03
CA VAL A 102 -7.54 12.79 -6.83
C VAL A 102 -7.35 14.05 -5.98
N ASN A 103 -6.12 14.25 -5.49
CA ASN A 103 -5.72 15.41 -4.70
C ASN A 103 -5.04 16.42 -5.63
N VAL A 104 -5.67 17.58 -5.81
CA VAL A 104 -5.24 18.64 -6.74
C VAL A 104 -5.65 19.98 -6.13
N SER A 105 -4.88 21.03 -6.36
CA SER A 105 -5.29 22.40 -5.99
C SER A 105 -6.56 22.82 -6.73
N TYR A 106 -7.28 23.81 -6.18
CA TYR A 106 -8.53 24.30 -6.77
C TYR A 106 -8.33 24.77 -8.22
N HIS A 107 -9.05 24.13 -9.15
CA HIS A 107 -9.08 24.50 -10.57
C HIS A 107 -10.50 24.33 -11.11
N ALA A 108 -11.13 25.41 -11.59
CA ALA A 108 -12.56 25.44 -11.90
C ALA A 108 -12.95 24.39 -12.97
N GLN A 109 -12.27 24.40 -14.13
CA GLN A 109 -12.56 23.46 -15.23
C GLN A 109 -12.36 22.00 -14.83
N LEU A 110 -11.40 21.73 -13.94
CA LEU A 110 -11.12 20.38 -13.44
C LEU A 110 -12.24 19.89 -12.51
N ILE A 111 -12.76 20.78 -11.66
CA ILE A 111 -13.91 20.50 -10.80
C ILE A 111 -15.17 20.25 -11.64
N ASP A 112 -15.35 20.94 -12.77
CA ASP A 112 -16.49 20.68 -13.66
C ASP A 112 -16.33 19.36 -14.43
N VAL A 113 -15.11 18.97 -14.81
CA VAL A 113 -14.79 17.61 -15.27
C VAL A 113 -15.13 16.57 -14.19
N PHE A 114 -14.76 16.79 -12.92
CA PHE A 114 -15.09 15.88 -11.82
C PHE A 114 -16.61 15.79 -11.57
N LYS A 115 -17.35 16.90 -11.67
CA LYS A 115 -18.81 16.93 -11.62
C LYS A 115 -19.46 16.15 -12.77
N SER A 116 -18.83 16.10 -13.95
CA SER A 116 -19.34 15.36 -15.12
C SER A 116 -19.24 13.83 -15.04
N ILE A 117 -18.70 13.29 -13.94
CA ILE A 117 -18.45 11.85 -13.76
C ILE A 117 -19.51 11.29 -12.78
N PRO A 118 -20.15 10.14 -13.08
CA PRO A 118 -21.25 9.64 -12.25
C PRO A 118 -20.78 9.08 -10.91
N SER A 119 -19.64 8.37 -10.87
CA SER A 119 -19.12 7.76 -9.63
C SER A 119 -18.48 8.74 -8.64
N ARG A 120 -18.57 10.05 -8.88
CA ARG A 120 -17.96 11.09 -8.05
C ARG A 120 -18.51 11.08 -6.62
N ALA A 121 -17.62 11.27 -5.66
CA ALA A 121 -17.95 11.76 -4.33
C ALA A 121 -16.86 12.77 -3.90
N TYR A 122 -17.21 13.68 -3.01
CA TYR A 122 -16.29 14.66 -2.45
C TYR A 122 -16.15 14.38 -0.95
N ASP A 123 -14.92 14.31 -0.46
CA ASP A 123 -14.61 14.19 0.97
C ASP A 123 -14.32 15.59 1.53
N PRO A 124 -15.17 16.15 2.42
CA PRO A 124 -14.94 17.47 3.01
C PRO A 124 -13.72 17.53 3.94
N ASN A 125 -13.31 16.40 4.53
CA ASN A 125 -12.22 16.34 5.51
C ASN A 125 -10.86 16.45 4.80
N GLU A 126 -10.64 15.55 3.83
CA GLU A 126 -9.44 15.53 2.98
C GLU A 126 -9.47 16.60 1.88
N LYS A 127 -10.64 17.20 1.61
CA LYS A 127 -10.90 18.12 0.49
C LYS A 127 -10.54 17.53 -0.87
N THR A 128 -10.75 16.22 -1.03
CA THR A 128 -10.44 15.49 -2.27
C THR A 128 -11.69 14.96 -2.96
N TRP A 129 -11.60 14.84 -4.29
CA TRP A 129 -12.59 14.12 -5.08
C TRP A 129 -12.19 12.65 -5.17
N ASN A 130 -13.16 11.75 -5.04
CA ASN A 130 -12.96 10.32 -5.18
C ASN A 130 -13.96 9.69 -6.15
N PHE A 131 -13.50 8.66 -6.86
CA PHE A 131 -14.21 8.02 -7.98
C PHE A 131 -14.10 6.50 -7.90
N SER A 132 -14.99 5.81 -8.60
CA SER A 132 -14.86 4.37 -8.81
C SER A 132 -13.67 4.05 -9.71
N LEU A 133 -12.95 2.96 -9.41
CA LEU A 133 -11.86 2.46 -10.24
C LEU A 133 -12.32 2.05 -11.65
N SER A 134 -13.61 1.71 -11.82
CA SER A 134 -14.23 1.50 -13.14
C SER A 134 -14.10 2.71 -14.05
N ASP A 135 -14.19 3.91 -13.48
CA ASP A 135 -14.24 5.18 -14.22
C ASP A 135 -12.84 5.77 -14.39
N TYR A 136 -11.80 5.12 -13.85
CA TYR A 136 -10.42 5.61 -13.85
C TYR A 136 -9.94 6.04 -15.24
N SER A 137 -10.16 5.21 -16.26
CA SER A 137 -9.78 5.52 -17.65
C SER A 137 -10.49 6.77 -18.19
N THR A 138 -11.76 6.96 -17.87
CA THR A 138 -12.57 8.13 -18.22
C THR A 138 -12.09 9.39 -17.51
N VAL A 139 -11.80 9.29 -16.21
CA VAL A 139 -11.26 10.38 -15.37
C VAL A 139 -9.92 10.85 -15.95
N MET A 140 -8.98 9.93 -16.14
CA MET A 140 -7.66 10.25 -16.68
C MET A 140 -7.74 10.73 -18.14
N LYS A 141 -8.68 10.25 -18.96
CA LYS A 141 -8.89 10.80 -20.31
C LYS A 141 -9.32 12.27 -20.25
N LYS A 142 -10.37 12.61 -19.50
CA LYS A 142 -10.87 14.00 -19.39
C LYS A 142 -9.85 14.95 -18.77
N ILE A 143 -9.07 14.50 -17.78
CA ILE A 143 -7.91 15.27 -17.25
C ILE A 143 -6.89 15.55 -18.36
N ARG A 144 -6.62 14.54 -19.20
CA ARG A 144 -5.62 14.63 -20.26
C ARG A 144 -6.05 15.50 -21.44
N ASP A 145 -7.33 15.85 -21.53
CA ASP A 145 -7.84 16.87 -22.46
C ASP A 145 -7.58 18.31 -21.93
N LEU A 146 -7.23 18.48 -20.64
CA LEU A 146 -6.90 19.74 -19.96
C LEU A 146 -5.38 19.95 -19.69
N ARG A 147 -4.51 19.21 -20.40
CA ARG A 147 -3.05 19.15 -20.16
C ARG A 147 -2.29 20.48 -20.17
N GLU A 148 -2.81 21.50 -20.82
CA GLU A 148 -2.12 22.81 -20.89
C GLU A 148 -2.05 23.55 -19.55
N GLU A 149 -2.84 23.13 -18.55
CA GLU A 149 -2.94 23.81 -17.25
C GLU A 149 -2.87 22.84 -16.06
N VAL A 150 -2.98 21.51 -16.28
CA VAL A 150 -3.04 20.51 -15.20
C VAL A 150 -2.12 19.31 -15.47
N SER A 151 -1.33 18.92 -14.47
CA SER A 151 -0.50 17.71 -14.46
C SER A 151 -0.81 16.85 -13.23
N ILE A 152 -1.29 15.62 -13.43
CA ILE A 152 -1.68 14.71 -12.34
C ILE A 152 -0.91 13.41 -12.47
N SER A 153 -0.28 12.96 -11.37
CA SER A 153 0.41 11.67 -11.36
C SER A 153 -0.60 10.51 -11.39
N GLU A 154 -0.44 9.64 -12.39
CA GLU A 154 -1.28 8.46 -12.58
C GLU A 154 -1.01 7.39 -11.49
N LEU A 155 -1.95 6.47 -11.27
CA LEU A 155 -1.73 5.32 -10.39
C LEU A 155 -0.84 4.29 -11.10
N PRO A 156 0.08 3.60 -10.40
CA PRO A 156 0.84 2.50 -10.98
C PRO A 156 -0.08 1.46 -11.64
N THR A 157 0.22 1.11 -12.89
CA THR A 157 -0.59 0.17 -13.71
C THR A 157 -0.79 -1.19 -13.06
N LEU A 158 0.13 -1.60 -12.19
CA LEU A 158 0.00 -2.79 -11.35
C LEU A 158 -1.23 -2.73 -10.44
N LEU A 159 -1.52 -1.58 -9.79
CA LEU A 159 -2.71 -1.43 -8.95
C LEU A 159 -3.98 -1.57 -9.79
N LEU A 160 -4.03 -0.90 -10.94
CA LEU A 160 -5.16 -1.00 -11.86
C LEU A 160 -5.42 -2.46 -12.23
N ARG A 161 -4.38 -3.24 -12.56
CA ARG A 161 -4.51 -4.68 -12.88
C ARG A 161 -4.99 -5.51 -11.68
N LEU A 162 -4.38 -5.32 -10.50
CA LEU A 162 -4.69 -6.08 -9.28
C LEU A 162 -6.13 -5.90 -8.80
N PHE A 163 -6.70 -4.71 -8.99
CA PHE A 163 -8.06 -4.38 -8.57
C PHE A 163 -9.09 -4.48 -9.71
N SER A 164 -8.68 -4.46 -10.99
CA SER A 164 -9.58 -4.79 -12.11
C SER A 164 -9.90 -6.28 -12.19
N GLN A 165 -9.03 -7.16 -11.67
CA GLN A 165 -9.40 -8.55 -11.42
C GLN A 165 -10.50 -8.58 -10.35
N LYS A 166 -11.76 -8.69 -10.81
CA LYS A 166 -12.92 -8.99 -9.96
C LYS A 166 -12.58 -10.20 -9.11
N SER A 167 -12.26 -9.97 -7.84
CA SER A 167 -11.96 -11.05 -6.92
C SER A 167 -13.26 -11.78 -6.62
N GLN A 168 -13.53 -12.85 -7.37
CA GLN A 168 -14.51 -13.88 -7.03
C GLN A 168 -14.01 -14.64 -5.80
N THR A 169 -13.86 -13.95 -4.68
CA THR A 169 -13.72 -14.58 -3.36
C THR A 169 -15.10 -15.16 -3.03
N PRO A 170 -15.24 -16.49 -2.88
CA PRO A 170 -16.45 -17.05 -2.30
C PRO A 170 -16.65 -16.40 -0.93
N GLN A 171 -17.73 -15.65 -0.76
CA GLN A 171 -18.05 -15.00 0.52
C GLN A 171 -18.46 -16.03 1.58
N ASN A 172 -18.85 -17.24 1.15
CA ASN A 172 -19.09 -18.38 2.02
C ASN A 172 -17.85 -19.31 2.04
N PRO A 173 -17.17 -19.49 3.19
CA PRO A 173 -16.08 -20.45 3.33
C PRO A 173 -16.54 -21.93 3.28
N GLU A 174 -17.81 -22.23 3.54
CA GLU A 174 -18.38 -23.59 3.51
C GLU A 174 -18.65 -24.08 2.09
N ALA A 175 -18.78 -23.17 1.12
CA ALA A 175 -19.01 -23.51 -0.29
C ALA A 175 -17.72 -23.92 -1.04
N ILE A 176 -16.67 -24.27 -0.31
CA ILE A 176 -15.34 -24.57 -0.86
C ILE A 176 -15.19 -26.08 -0.99
N ASP A 177 -15.26 -26.55 -2.23
CA ASP A 177 -14.99 -27.93 -2.58
C ASP A 177 -13.56 -28.34 -2.20
N LEU A 178 -13.45 -29.25 -1.22
CA LEU A 178 -12.20 -29.86 -0.75
C LEU A 178 -11.90 -31.22 -1.42
N SER A 179 -12.75 -31.73 -2.31
CA SER A 179 -12.61 -33.07 -2.93
C SER A 179 -11.30 -33.27 -3.72
N ARG A 180 -10.61 -32.17 -4.03
CA ARG A 180 -9.31 -32.14 -4.72
C ARG A 180 -8.11 -32.41 -3.81
N ILE A 181 -8.30 -32.45 -2.48
CA ILE A 181 -7.28 -32.87 -1.52
C ILE A 181 -7.36 -34.39 -1.37
N ASP A 182 -6.21 -35.06 -1.26
CA ASP A 182 -6.17 -36.49 -0.94
C ASP A 182 -6.94 -36.76 0.36
N GLN A 183 -7.81 -37.77 0.36
CA GLN A 183 -8.63 -38.13 1.51
C GLN A 183 -7.76 -38.55 2.71
N ILE A 184 -6.61 -39.21 2.45
CA ILE A 184 -5.65 -39.58 3.51
C ILE A 184 -5.11 -38.33 4.21
N LEU A 185 -4.85 -37.27 3.45
CA LEU A 185 -4.39 -35.99 3.96
C LEU A 185 -5.51 -35.24 4.69
N LEU A 186 -6.73 -35.25 4.16
CA LEU A 186 -7.89 -34.69 4.84
C LEU A 186 -8.09 -35.34 6.21
N ASP A 187 -8.13 -36.67 6.28
CA ASP A 187 -8.36 -37.42 7.52
C ASP A 187 -7.26 -37.22 8.57
N ALA A 188 -6.03 -36.91 8.15
CA ALA A 188 -4.95 -36.51 9.04
C ALA A 188 -5.07 -35.07 9.59
N LEU A 189 -5.92 -34.21 9.01
CA LEU A 189 -6.08 -32.81 9.42
C LEU A 189 -7.15 -32.63 10.51
N MET A 190 -6.75 -31.92 11.57
CA MET A 190 -7.63 -31.47 12.65
C MET A 190 -8.67 -30.46 12.14
N PRO A 191 -9.85 -30.33 12.77
CA PRO A 191 -10.94 -29.46 12.29
C PRO A 191 -10.50 -28.01 12.00
N PHE A 192 -9.79 -27.37 12.94
CA PHE A 192 -9.30 -25.99 12.76
C PHE A 192 -8.30 -25.84 11.59
N GLN A 193 -7.55 -26.90 11.26
CA GLN A 193 -6.63 -26.87 10.12
C GLN A 193 -7.42 -26.86 8.80
N ARG A 194 -8.51 -27.65 8.73
CA ARG A 194 -9.45 -27.66 7.60
C ARG A 194 -10.11 -26.29 7.42
N ASP A 195 -10.54 -25.66 8.51
CA ASP A 195 -11.08 -24.29 8.49
C ASP A 195 -10.07 -23.27 7.96
N GLY A 196 -8.80 -23.37 8.39
CA GLY A 196 -7.72 -22.52 7.88
C GLY A 196 -7.41 -22.74 6.39
N ILE A 197 -7.52 -23.98 5.90
CA ILE A 197 -7.42 -24.30 4.46
C ILE A 197 -8.59 -23.67 3.69
N CYS A 198 -9.83 -23.85 4.14
CA CYS A 198 -11.02 -23.22 3.56
C CYS A 198 -10.87 -21.68 3.54
N PHE A 199 -10.46 -21.08 4.65
CA PHE A 199 -10.18 -19.64 4.74
C PHE A 199 -9.12 -19.22 3.71
N GLY A 200 -8.00 -19.93 3.63
CA GLY A 200 -6.95 -19.63 2.67
C GLY A 200 -7.39 -19.77 1.21
N ILE A 201 -8.23 -20.76 0.89
CA ILE A 201 -8.81 -20.93 -0.46
C ILE A 201 -9.78 -19.78 -0.76
N SER A 202 -10.57 -19.34 0.22
CA SER A 202 -11.50 -18.20 0.07
C SER A 202 -10.78 -16.90 -0.32
N LYS A 203 -9.50 -16.75 0.07
CA LYS A 203 -8.65 -15.58 -0.23
C LYS A 203 -7.74 -15.79 -1.45
N ASN A 204 -7.94 -16.86 -2.23
CA ASN A 204 -7.08 -17.25 -3.36
C ASN A 204 -5.60 -17.40 -2.96
N GLY A 205 -5.33 -18.02 -1.80
CA GLY A 205 -3.98 -18.21 -1.27
C GLY A 205 -3.39 -17.01 -0.53
N ARG A 206 -4.08 -15.85 -0.52
CA ARG A 206 -3.60 -14.62 0.13
C ARG A 206 -4.09 -14.55 1.58
N CYS A 207 -3.57 -15.42 2.42
CA CYS A 207 -3.85 -15.50 3.86
C CYS A 207 -2.55 -15.58 4.67
N LEU A 208 -2.61 -15.13 5.92
CA LEU A 208 -1.60 -15.41 6.93
C LEU A 208 -2.26 -16.30 8.00
N LEU A 209 -1.67 -17.47 8.26
CA LEU A 209 -2.09 -18.37 9.32
C LEU A 209 -1.14 -18.22 10.51
N ALA A 210 -1.67 -17.88 11.68
CA ALA A 210 -0.90 -17.44 12.84
C ALA A 210 -1.07 -18.37 14.07
N ASP A 211 -1.33 -19.66 13.82
CA ASP A 211 -1.56 -20.66 14.87
C ASP A 211 -0.30 -20.94 15.71
N ASP A 212 -0.47 -21.64 16.83
CA ASP A 212 0.63 -22.00 17.73
C ASP A 212 1.72 -22.90 17.08
N MET A 213 2.92 -22.83 17.63
CA MET A 213 4.07 -23.62 17.19
C MET A 213 3.86 -25.12 17.49
N GLY A 214 4.10 -25.98 16.49
CA GLY A 214 3.99 -27.43 16.64
C GLY A 214 2.65 -28.03 16.19
N LEU A 215 1.62 -27.21 15.95
CA LEU A 215 0.29 -27.65 15.47
C LEU A 215 0.23 -28.10 14.00
N GLY A 216 1.34 -28.51 13.39
CA GLY A 216 1.33 -29.08 12.04
C GLY A 216 1.00 -28.12 10.88
N LYS A 217 1.27 -26.81 10.99
CA LYS A 217 1.02 -25.85 9.88
C LYS A 217 1.57 -26.32 8.52
N THR A 218 2.71 -27.01 8.47
CA THR A 218 3.27 -27.58 7.23
C THR A 218 2.34 -28.58 6.52
N ILE A 219 1.55 -29.39 7.24
CA ILE A 219 0.59 -30.32 6.61
C ILE A 219 -0.65 -29.58 6.10
N GLN A 220 -1.01 -28.49 6.78
CA GLN A 220 -2.08 -27.56 6.40
C GLN A 220 -1.71 -26.77 5.13
N ASP A 221 -0.48 -26.24 5.07
CA ASP A 221 0.10 -25.56 3.91
C ASP A 221 0.15 -26.50 2.69
N PHE A 222 0.47 -27.78 2.89
CA PHE A 222 0.50 -28.76 1.80
C PHE A 222 -0.90 -29.02 1.20
N GLY A 223 -1.92 -29.18 2.04
CA GLY A 223 -3.32 -29.28 1.58
C GLY A 223 -3.79 -28.02 0.84
N HIS A 224 -3.37 -26.85 1.32
CA HIS A 224 -3.67 -25.55 0.70
C HIS A 224 -2.99 -25.38 -0.67
N CYS A 225 -1.72 -25.73 -0.79
CA CYS A 225 -0.95 -25.70 -2.05
C CYS A 225 -1.53 -26.66 -3.11
N SER A 226 -1.90 -27.88 -2.73
CA SER A 226 -2.50 -28.87 -3.63
C SER A 226 -3.76 -28.31 -4.34
N LEU A 227 -4.64 -27.67 -3.56
CA LEU A 227 -5.90 -27.14 -4.10
C LEU A 227 -5.73 -25.85 -4.90
N LEU A 228 -4.70 -25.04 -4.59
CA LEU A 228 -4.38 -23.85 -5.39
C LEU A 228 -3.77 -24.20 -6.76
N CYS A 229 -2.87 -25.18 -6.80
CA CYS A 229 -2.24 -25.65 -8.05
C CYS A 229 -3.29 -26.08 -9.10
N THR A 230 -4.27 -26.88 -8.68
CA THR A 230 -5.37 -27.33 -9.55
C THR A 230 -6.38 -26.23 -9.92
N LYS A 231 -6.34 -25.05 -9.28
CA LYS A 231 -7.18 -23.88 -9.62
C LYS A 231 -6.50 -22.92 -10.60
N THR A 232 -5.17 -22.87 -10.62
CA THR A 232 -4.41 -21.95 -11.50
C THR A 232 -3.93 -22.60 -12.79
N GLY A 233 -4.05 -23.92 -12.94
CA GLY A 233 -3.66 -24.63 -14.16
C GLY A 233 -2.15 -24.66 -14.39
N LEU A 234 -1.36 -24.53 -13.31
CA LEU A 234 0.11 -24.60 -13.33
C LEU A 234 0.58 -26.04 -13.10
N CYS A 235 0.36 -26.88 -14.11
CA CYS A 235 0.98 -28.19 -14.28
C CYS A 235 1.64 -28.24 -15.66
#